data_AF-A0A127SXA1-F1
#
_entry.id   AF-A0A127SXA1-F1
#
_cell.length_a   1.000
_cell.length_b   1.000
_cell.length_c   1.000
_cell.angle_alpha   90.00
_cell.angle_beta   90.00
_cell.angle_gamma   90.00
#
_symmetry.space_group_name_H-M   'P 1'
#
loop_
_entity.id
_entity.type
_entity.pdbx_description
1 polymer ?
#
loop_
_entity_poly.entity_id
_entity_poly.type
_entity_poly.pdbx_seq_one_letter_code
_entity_poly.pdbx_strand_id
1 'polypeptide(L)'
;YRPEVAFPNDFDVYDPKVEVDIKTTAAGTSGTKTIEYMAIPRYAGDFEIPAIAFSYFDTKTGSYKTITSEPYKLHVEQGKGGGTSSPVVSNFSNKESVKYLGKDIRYLKVNGIHFVPNNELFFGSFMYYMCYLIPAILFIVFFFIYRKQVKENSNLALVRTKKANKMAVRRLKNAGKLMKENKKEEFYDEVLRALWGYLSDKLSIPQANLTKDNVETELAKYGVDDALIKEFMDILNTCEFARYAPAQASDAMDKLYEQTVDAIGKMENTIKK
;
A
#
# COMPACT_ATOMS: atom_id res chain seq x y z
N TYR A 1 -31.33 -27.62 26.98
CA TYR A 1 -31.12 -28.98 26.44
C TYR A 1 -32.22 -29.27 25.43
N ARG A 2 -31.90 -29.85 24.26
CA ARG A 2 -32.92 -30.30 23.29
C ARG A 2 -33.04 -31.81 23.46
N PRO A 3 -34.22 -32.38 23.74
CA PRO A 3 -34.36 -33.83 23.73
C PRO A 3 -34.16 -34.31 22.29
N GLU A 4 -33.20 -35.20 22.08
CA GLU A 4 -32.89 -35.75 20.76
C GLU A 4 -33.75 -37.00 20.54
N VAL A 5 -34.40 -37.07 19.37
CA VAL A 5 -35.25 -38.20 19.00
C VAL A 5 -34.44 -39.15 18.13
N ALA A 6 -34.20 -40.37 18.63
CA ALA A 6 -33.48 -41.40 17.88
C ALA A 6 -34.46 -42.10 16.93
N PHE A 7 -34.50 -41.67 15.67
CA PHE A 7 -35.28 -42.35 14.64
C PHE A 7 -34.57 -43.62 14.15
N PRO A 8 -35.31 -44.66 13.69
CA PRO A 8 -34.71 -45.82 13.05
C PRO A 8 -33.90 -45.44 11.81
N ASN A 9 -32.83 -46.20 11.51
CA ASN A 9 -31.91 -45.93 10.39
C ASN A 9 -32.58 -45.94 9.00
N ASP A 10 -33.79 -46.49 8.92
CA ASP A 10 -34.60 -46.62 7.70
C ASP A 10 -35.42 -45.36 7.36
N PHE A 11 -35.23 -44.27 8.12
CA PHE A 11 -35.90 -42.98 7.93
C PHE A 11 -34.93 -41.92 7.40
N ASP A 12 -35.40 -41.15 6.42
CA ASP A 12 -34.78 -39.87 6.08
C ASP A 12 -35.28 -38.79 7.03
N VAL A 13 -34.43 -38.40 7.97
CA VAL A 13 -34.74 -37.36 8.96
C VAL A 13 -34.15 -36.04 8.52
N TYR A 14 -35.01 -35.02 8.46
CA TYR A 14 -34.60 -33.65 8.17
C TYR A 14 -34.39 -32.85 9.46
N ASP A 15 -33.65 -31.75 9.35
CA ASP A 15 -33.42 -30.85 10.47
C ASP A 15 -34.75 -30.33 11.04
N PRO A 16 -34.96 -30.42 12.37
CA PRO A 16 -36.22 -30.05 12.97
C PRO A 16 -36.47 -28.55 12.93
N LYS A 17 -37.72 -28.18 12.69
CA LYS A 17 -38.19 -26.81 12.86
C LYS A 17 -38.45 -26.57 14.35
N VAL A 18 -37.91 -25.48 14.90
CA VAL A 18 -38.03 -25.14 16.32
C VAL A 18 -38.75 -23.81 16.47
N GLU A 19 -39.90 -23.82 17.13
CA GLU A 19 -40.68 -22.63 17.47
C GLU A 19 -40.69 -22.43 18.99
N VAL A 20 -40.48 -21.20 19.42
CA VAL A 20 -40.39 -20.83 20.84
C VAL A 20 -41.30 -19.64 21.08
N ASP A 21 -42.37 -19.84 21.86
CA ASP A 21 -43.27 -18.79 22.31
C ASP A 21 -43.04 -18.57 23.81
N ILE A 22 -42.36 -17.48 24.17
CA ILE A 22 -42.05 -17.12 25.55
C ILE A 22 -42.67 -15.76 25.86
N LYS A 23 -43.42 -15.72 26.96
CA LYS A 23 -43.98 -14.50 27.56
C LYS A 23 -43.25 -14.18 28.85
N THR A 24 -42.66 -13.00 28.92
CA THR A 24 -42.00 -12.49 30.12
C THR A 24 -42.91 -11.48 30.81
N THR A 25 -43.25 -11.75 32.07
CA THR A 25 -44.06 -10.86 32.91
C THR A 25 -43.28 -10.44 34.14
N ALA A 26 -43.75 -9.43 34.89
CA ALA A 26 -43.12 -8.97 36.12
C ALA A 26 -43.01 -10.06 37.21
N ALA A 27 -43.80 -11.14 37.11
CA ALA A 27 -43.77 -12.29 38.01
C ALA A 27 -42.85 -13.43 37.55
N GLY A 28 -42.23 -13.32 36.36
CA GLY A 28 -41.32 -14.32 35.80
C GLY A 28 -41.57 -14.61 34.31
N THR A 29 -40.82 -15.57 33.79
CA THR A 29 -40.84 -16.00 32.37
C THR A 29 -41.55 -17.34 32.23
N SER A 30 -42.53 -17.41 31.34
CA SER A 30 -43.28 -18.64 31.02
C SER A 30 -43.45 -18.78 29.52
N GLY A 31 -43.46 -20.00 28.99
CA GLY A 31 -43.59 -20.20 27.56
C GLY A 31 -43.65 -21.66 27.15
N THR A 32 -43.81 -21.87 25.86
CA THR A 32 -43.85 -23.18 25.21
C THR A 32 -42.79 -23.24 24.12
N LYS A 33 -42.14 -24.39 23.99
CA LYS A 33 -41.21 -24.69 22.90
C LYS A 33 -41.72 -25.91 22.14
N THR A 34 -41.99 -25.73 20.85
CA THR A 34 -42.44 -26.77 19.94
C THR A 34 -41.30 -27.15 19.00
N ILE A 35 -41.04 -28.45 18.84
CA ILE A 35 -40.01 -28.97 17.95
C ILE A 35 -40.71 -29.93 16.99
N GLU A 36 -40.62 -29.66 15.69
CA GLU A 36 -41.27 -30.44 14.64
C GLU A 36 -40.20 -31.16 13.82
N TYR A 37 -40.28 -32.49 13.76
CA TYR A 37 -39.38 -33.34 12.98
C TYR A 37 -40.11 -33.85 11.74
N MET A 38 -39.49 -33.71 10.57
CA MET A 38 -39.96 -34.35 9.35
C MET A 38 -39.09 -35.58 9.07
N ALA A 39 -39.71 -36.76 9.12
CA ALA A 39 -39.04 -38.02 8.89
C ALA A 39 -39.82 -38.84 7.83
N ILE A 40 -39.12 -39.31 6.79
CA ILE A 40 -39.72 -40.05 5.68
C ILE A 40 -39.25 -41.52 5.73
N PRO A 41 -40.15 -42.50 5.96
CA PRO A 41 -39.76 -43.91 5.94
C PRO A 41 -39.44 -44.37 4.52
N ARG A 42 -38.31 -45.06 4.35
CA ARG A 42 -37.89 -45.61 3.04
C ARG A 42 -38.45 -47.00 2.76
N TYR A 43 -38.87 -47.72 3.79
CA TYR A 43 -39.32 -49.10 3.70
C TYR A 43 -40.67 -49.28 4.40
N ALA A 44 -41.46 -50.23 3.90
CA ALA A 44 -42.70 -50.66 4.55
C ALA A 44 -42.37 -51.65 5.68
N GLY A 45 -43.11 -51.59 6.77
CA GLY A 45 -42.90 -52.43 7.96
C GLY A 45 -43.29 -51.75 9.27
N ASP A 46 -43.05 -52.45 10.36
CA ASP A 46 -43.26 -51.96 11.72
C ASP A 46 -41.98 -51.32 12.27
N PHE A 47 -42.10 -50.08 12.74
CA PHE A 47 -41.02 -49.31 13.33
C PHE A 47 -41.40 -48.84 14.73
N GLU A 48 -40.41 -48.71 15.61
CA GLU A 48 -40.58 -48.18 16.96
C GLU A 48 -39.66 -46.98 17.16
N ILE A 49 -40.27 -45.85 17.54
CA ILE A 49 -39.56 -44.67 18.01
C ILE A 49 -39.40 -44.81 19.52
N PRO A 50 -38.16 -44.88 20.04
CA PRO A 50 -37.91 -45.10 21.46
C PRO A 50 -38.40 -43.92 22.30
N ALA A 51 -38.67 -44.22 23.57
CA ALA A 51 -39.04 -43.24 24.58
C ALA A 51 -37.99 -42.12 24.70
N ILE A 52 -38.47 -40.87 24.76
CA ILE A 52 -37.63 -39.68 24.85
C ILE A 52 -37.56 -39.24 26.31
N ALA A 53 -36.35 -39.11 26.84
CA ALA A 53 -36.11 -38.61 28.20
C ALA A 53 -35.78 -37.12 28.19
N PHE A 54 -36.37 -36.38 29.13
CA PHE A 54 -36.11 -34.96 29.33
C PHE A 54 -35.90 -34.65 30.81
N SER A 55 -34.75 -34.05 31.13
CA SER A 55 -34.41 -33.63 32.49
C SER A 55 -34.59 -32.12 32.67
N TYR A 56 -35.26 -31.73 33.75
CA TYR A 56 -35.45 -30.33 34.15
C TYR A 56 -35.19 -30.13 35.63
N PHE A 57 -34.90 -28.89 36.03
CA PHE A 57 -34.69 -28.53 37.42
C PHE A 57 -36.03 -28.11 38.05
N ASP A 58 -36.46 -28.81 39.09
CA ASP A 58 -37.66 -28.44 39.86
C ASP A 58 -37.27 -27.48 40.99
N THR A 59 -37.69 -26.22 40.86
CA THR A 59 -37.36 -25.16 41.82
C THR A 59 -38.06 -25.33 43.17
N LYS A 60 -39.11 -26.16 43.28
CA LYS A 60 -39.79 -26.43 44.56
C LYS A 60 -39.05 -27.48 45.38
N THR A 61 -38.47 -28.49 44.73
CA THR A 61 -37.72 -29.57 45.42
C THR A 61 -36.21 -29.38 45.39
N GLY A 62 -35.71 -28.38 44.66
CA GLY A 62 -34.29 -28.05 44.57
C GLY A 62 -33.44 -29.13 43.88
N SER A 63 -34.06 -29.97 43.05
CA SER A 63 -33.42 -31.16 42.45
C SER A 63 -33.79 -31.31 40.98
N TYR A 64 -32.94 -32.00 40.23
CA TYR A 64 -33.22 -32.37 38.84
C TYR A 64 -34.18 -33.57 38.80
N LYS A 65 -35.21 -33.46 37.96
CA LYS A 65 -36.16 -34.53 37.67
C LYS A 65 -36.12 -34.87 36.19
N THR A 66 -36.22 -36.16 35.89
CA THR A 66 -36.30 -36.67 34.50
C THR A 66 -37.69 -37.23 34.27
N ILE A 67 -38.31 -36.80 33.18
CA ILE A 67 -39.56 -37.36 32.66
C ILE A 67 -39.26 -38.08 31.36
N THR A 68 -40.00 -39.15 31.09
CA THR A 68 -39.79 -40.01 29.92
C THR A 68 -41.13 -40.20 29.22
N SER A 69 -41.15 -40.06 27.89
CA SER A 69 -42.34 -40.37 27.09
C SER A 69 -42.51 -41.88 26.91
N GLU A 70 -43.68 -42.31 26.44
CA GLU A 70 -43.83 -43.69 25.98
C GLU A 70 -43.19 -43.89 24.60
N PRO A 71 -42.73 -45.10 24.26
CA PRO A 71 -42.32 -45.44 22.89
C PRO A 71 -43.51 -45.37 21.92
N TYR A 72 -43.25 -44.95 20.68
CA TYR A 72 -44.28 -44.82 19.65
C TYR A 72 -44.09 -45.85 18.53
N LYS A 73 -45.08 -46.71 18.32
CA LYS A 73 -45.06 -47.74 17.28
C LYS A 73 -45.77 -47.24 16.02
N LEU A 74 -45.11 -47.39 14.88
CA LEU A 74 -45.59 -46.93 13.58
C LEU A 74 -45.56 -48.10 12.57
N HIS A 75 -46.71 -48.40 11.96
CA HIS A 75 -46.80 -49.33 10.84
C HIS A 75 -46.83 -48.54 9.53
N VAL A 76 -45.89 -48.80 8.63
CA VAL A 76 -45.78 -48.14 7.32
C VAL A 76 -46.20 -49.12 6.23
N GLU A 77 -47.26 -48.79 5.50
CA GLU A 77 -47.75 -49.58 4.38
C GLU A 77 -46.93 -49.36 3.10
N GLN A 78 -46.89 -50.37 2.23
CA GLN A 78 -46.21 -50.29 0.95
C GLN A 78 -46.99 -49.41 -0.04
N GLY A 79 -46.32 -48.41 -0.62
CA GLY A 79 -46.89 -47.55 -1.65
C GLY A 79 -47.25 -48.32 -2.95
N LYS A 80 -48.36 -47.96 -3.58
CA LYS A 80 -48.81 -48.52 -4.87
C LYS A 80 -47.93 -48.01 -6.03
N GLY A 81 -46.70 -48.51 -6.14
CA GLY A 81 -45.76 -48.04 -7.17
C GLY A 81 -44.35 -48.63 -7.17
N GLY A 82 -44.11 -49.78 -6.52
CA GLY A 82 -42.78 -50.40 -6.53
C GLY A 82 -42.88 -51.88 -6.18
N GLY A 83 -42.73 -52.72 -7.20
CA GLY A 83 -42.67 -54.17 -7.05
C GLY A 83 -41.41 -54.66 -6.37
N THR A 84 -41.45 -55.94 -6.04
CA THR A 84 -40.41 -56.81 -5.48
C THR A 84 -40.04 -56.59 -4.01
N SER A 85 -40.80 -57.29 -3.17
CA SER A 85 -40.29 -58.05 -2.02
C SER A 85 -38.96 -58.76 -2.30
N SER A 86 -37.93 -58.52 -1.47
CA SER A 86 -36.93 -59.50 -0.94
C SER A 86 -35.63 -58.82 -0.49
N PRO A 87 -34.84 -59.41 0.44
CA PRO A 87 -35.19 -60.25 1.58
C PRO A 87 -34.65 -59.66 2.91
N VAL A 88 -35.10 -60.23 4.03
CA VAL A 88 -34.45 -60.08 5.34
C VAL A 88 -33.01 -60.60 5.23
N VAL A 89 -32.01 -59.79 5.57
CA VAL A 89 -30.62 -60.24 5.76
C VAL A 89 -30.10 -59.74 7.10
N SER A 90 -30.23 -60.61 8.10
CA SER A 90 -29.29 -60.72 9.21
C SER A 90 -27.90 -61.09 8.67
N ASN A 91 -26.87 -60.28 8.92
CA ASN A 91 -25.62 -60.76 9.55
C ASN A 91 -24.49 -59.72 9.56
N PHE A 92 -23.98 -59.52 10.77
CA PHE A 92 -22.56 -59.52 11.15
C PHE A 92 -21.48 -59.43 10.06
N SER A 93 -20.67 -58.38 10.21
CA SER A 93 -19.21 -58.41 10.24
C SER A 93 -18.41 -58.63 8.94
N ASN A 94 -17.61 -57.60 8.65
CA ASN A 94 -16.30 -57.60 7.96
C ASN A 94 -16.20 -57.73 6.42
N LYS A 95 -15.80 -56.58 5.87
CA LYS A 95 -14.70 -56.32 4.92
C LYS A 95 -14.71 -56.93 3.49
N GLU A 96 -14.72 -55.96 2.57
CA GLU A 96 -13.97 -55.86 1.31
C GLU A 96 -14.23 -56.85 0.16
N SER A 97 -14.89 -56.33 -0.89
CA SER A 97 -14.34 -56.08 -2.23
C SER A 97 -15.34 -56.42 -3.36
N VAL A 98 -16.00 -55.35 -3.80
CA VAL A 98 -16.46 -55.01 -5.16
C VAL A 98 -16.90 -56.15 -6.10
N LYS A 99 -18.19 -56.12 -6.47
CA LYS A 99 -18.64 -56.60 -7.79
C LYS A 99 -19.76 -55.71 -8.32
N TYR A 100 -19.43 -54.88 -9.31
CA TYR A 100 -20.38 -54.06 -10.05
C TYR A 100 -21.28 -54.94 -10.93
N LEU A 101 -22.59 -54.72 -10.89
CA LEU A 101 -23.56 -55.27 -11.84
C LEU A 101 -24.62 -54.22 -12.20
N GLY A 102 -24.77 -53.94 -13.50
CA GLY A 102 -26.00 -53.37 -14.08
C GLY A 102 -25.90 -51.96 -14.65
N LYS A 103 -25.66 -51.86 -15.97
CA LYS A 103 -25.85 -50.68 -16.81
C LYS A 103 -27.35 -50.34 -16.94
N ASP A 104 -27.86 -49.37 -16.17
CA ASP A 104 -28.92 -48.46 -16.66
C ASP A 104 -29.03 -47.17 -15.84
N ILE A 105 -27.87 -46.64 -15.47
CA ILE A 105 -27.76 -45.28 -14.97
C ILE A 105 -26.64 -44.70 -15.83
N ARG A 106 -26.91 -43.63 -16.58
CA ARG A 106 -25.80 -42.82 -17.10
C ARG A 106 -24.96 -42.48 -15.88
N TYR A 107 -23.69 -42.89 -15.89
CA TYR A 107 -22.74 -42.50 -14.86
C TYR A 107 -22.89 -40.99 -14.69
N LEU A 108 -23.44 -40.54 -13.55
CA LEU A 108 -23.16 -39.20 -13.10
C LEU A 108 -21.65 -39.11 -13.08
N LYS A 109 -21.10 -38.04 -13.63
CA LYS A 109 -19.67 -37.73 -13.55
C LYS A 109 -19.28 -37.78 -12.06
N VAL A 110 -18.87 -38.95 -11.58
CA VAL A 110 -18.16 -39.12 -10.30
C VAL A 110 -16.74 -38.66 -10.57
N ASN A 111 -16.61 -37.36 -10.87
CA ASN A 111 -15.37 -36.67 -10.62
C ASN A 111 -15.23 -36.69 -9.10
N GLY A 112 -14.24 -37.45 -8.63
CA GLY A 112 -14.01 -37.73 -7.23
C GLY A 112 -14.13 -36.46 -6.38
N ILE A 113 -14.77 -36.62 -5.22
CA ILE A 113 -14.74 -35.59 -4.20
C ILE A 113 -13.28 -35.52 -3.74
N HIS A 114 -12.54 -34.58 -4.31
CA HIS A 114 -11.23 -34.21 -3.83
C HIS A 114 -11.44 -33.33 -2.60
N PHE A 115 -11.07 -33.83 -1.42
CA PHE A 115 -10.78 -32.95 -0.30
C PHE A 115 -9.68 -32.01 -0.77
N VAL A 116 -10.00 -30.74 -0.98
CA VAL A 116 -8.99 -29.70 -1.13
C VAL A 116 -8.47 -29.47 0.27
N PRO A 117 -7.24 -29.88 0.61
CA PRO A 117 -6.67 -29.49 1.89
C PRO A 117 -6.65 -27.96 1.89
N ASN A 118 -7.33 -27.36 2.85
CA ASN A 118 -7.33 -25.90 3.03
C ASN A 118 -5.99 -25.46 3.65
N ASN A 119 -4.89 -25.94 3.06
CA ASN A 119 -3.52 -25.69 3.48
C ASN A 119 -2.88 -24.55 2.68
N GLU A 120 -3.68 -23.77 1.94
CA GLU A 120 -3.23 -22.52 1.36
C GLU A 120 -3.31 -21.41 2.41
N LEU A 121 -2.56 -21.58 3.50
CA LEU A 121 -2.09 -20.43 4.24
C LEU A 121 -1.25 -19.63 3.25
N PHE A 122 -1.81 -18.53 2.72
CA PHE A 122 -1.10 -17.60 1.85
C PHE A 122 0.23 -17.15 2.51
N PHE A 123 0.26 -17.18 3.84
CA PHE A 123 1.40 -16.98 4.69
C PHE A 123 2.48 -18.07 4.47
N GLY A 124 3.61 -17.70 3.86
CA GLY A 124 4.76 -18.59 3.62
C GLY A 124 4.80 -19.24 2.23
N SER A 125 3.81 -18.99 1.36
CA SER A 125 3.88 -19.39 -0.06
C SER A 125 4.92 -18.58 -0.83
N PHE A 126 5.46 -19.15 -1.91
CA PHE A 126 6.38 -18.46 -2.81
C PHE A 126 5.81 -17.14 -3.35
N MET A 127 4.50 -17.10 -3.64
CA MET A 127 3.79 -15.90 -4.10
C MET A 127 3.80 -14.79 -3.04
N TYR A 128 3.71 -15.16 -1.75
CA TYR A 128 3.75 -14.22 -0.63
C TYR A 128 5.13 -13.57 -0.48
N TYR A 129 6.20 -14.36 -0.57
CA TYR A 129 7.56 -13.81 -0.58
C TYR A 129 7.78 -12.92 -1.81
N MET A 130 7.26 -13.30 -2.98
CA MET A 130 7.36 -12.49 -4.20
C MET A 130 6.64 -11.14 -4.06
N CYS A 131 5.49 -11.11 -3.38
CA CYS A 131 4.74 -9.89 -3.11
C CYS A 131 5.52 -8.89 -2.23
N TYR A 132 6.40 -9.36 -1.34
CA TYR A 132 7.34 -8.51 -0.60
C TYR A 132 8.63 -8.20 -1.36
N LEU A 133 9.14 -9.15 -2.16
CA LEU A 133 10.37 -8.99 -2.93
C LEU A 133 10.24 -7.96 -4.03
N ILE A 134 9.11 -7.93 -4.75
CA ILE A 134 8.87 -6.98 -5.84
C ILE A 134 8.97 -5.52 -5.36
N PRO A 135 8.23 -5.06 -4.33
CA PRO A 135 8.35 -3.69 -3.84
C PRO A 135 9.73 -3.41 -3.24
N ALA A 136 10.39 -4.39 -2.63
CA ALA A 136 11.77 -4.24 -2.14
C ALA A 136 12.77 -4.02 -3.30
N ILE A 137 12.67 -4.80 -4.38
CA ILE A 137 13.50 -4.62 -5.59
C ILE A 137 13.18 -3.29 -6.25
N LEU A 138 11.91 -2.92 -6.40
CA LEU A 138 11.52 -1.63 -6.95
C LEU A 138 12.09 -0.49 -6.10
N PHE A 139 12.03 -0.58 -4.78
CA PHE A 139 12.63 0.40 -3.89
C PHE A 139 14.15 0.51 -4.10
N ILE A 140 14.86 -0.62 -4.21
CA ILE A 140 16.29 -0.63 -4.50
C ILE A 140 16.58 0.02 -5.86
N VAL A 141 15.83 -0.34 -6.91
CA VAL A 141 16.00 0.22 -8.26
C VAL A 141 15.73 1.72 -8.26
N PHE A 142 14.62 2.18 -7.66
CA PHE A 142 14.32 3.60 -7.50
C PHE A 142 15.39 4.32 -6.69
N PHE A 143 15.90 3.71 -5.62
CA PHE A 143 16.99 4.27 -4.83
C PHE A 143 18.26 4.45 -5.65
N PHE A 144 18.64 3.46 -6.47
CA PHE A 144 19.79 3.59 -7.36
C PHE A 144 19.58 4.61 -8.48
N ILE A 145 18.39 4.66 -9.09
CA ILE A 145 18.04 5.68 -10.11
C ILE A 145 18.08 7.07 -9.49
N TYR A 146 17.49 7.26 -8.32
CA TYR A 146 17.50 8.52 -7.59
C TYR A 146 18.92 8.94 -7.22
N ARG A 147 19.73 8.02 -6.69
CA ARG A 147 21.14 8.29 -6.36
C ARG A 147 21.96 8.62 -7.60
N LYS A 148 21.70 7.96 -8.73
CA LYS A 148 22.33 8.26 -10.02
C LYS A 148 21.92 9.63 -10.53
N GLN A 149 20.63 9.97 -10.46
CA GLN A 149 20.11 11.27 -10.88
C GLN A 149 20.67 12.43 -10.03
N VAL A 150 20.78 12.26 -8.71
CA VAL A 150 21.42 13.25 -7.83
C VAL A 150 22.90 13.43 -8.17
N LYS A 151 23.62 12.35 -8.47
CA LYS A 151 25.04 12.39 -8.88
C LYS A 151 25.24 12.99 -10.28
N GLU A 152 24.32 12.76 -11.20
CA GLU A 152 24.34 13.35 -12.55
C GLU A 152 23.98 14.84 -12.49
N ASN A 153 23.01 15.23 -11.66
CA ASN A 153 22.66 16.63 -11.46
C ASN A 153 23.78 17.40 -10.74
N SER A 154 24.46 16.79 -9.76
CA SER A 154 25.65 17.40 -9.15
C SER A 154 26.78 17.54 -10.18
N ASN A 155 26.99 16.56 -11.07
CA ASN A 155 27.97 16.70 -12.13
C ASN A 155 27.62 17.82 -13.14
N LEU A 156 26.35 17.97 -13.53
CA LEU A 156 25.92 19.07 -14.39
C LEU A 156 26.06 20.43 -13.71
N ALA A 157 25.65 20.56 -12.45
CA ALA A 157 25.83 21.77 -11.65
C ALA A 157 27.32 22.10 -11.46
N LEU A 158 28.17 21.10 -11.17
CA LEU A 158 29.62 21.27 -11.06
C LEU A 158 30.27 21.65 -12.40
N VAL A 159 29.79 21.13 -13.52
CA VAL A 159 30.27 21.51 -14.86
C VAL A 159 29.82 22.93 -15.20
N ARG A 160 28.58 23.31 -14.87
CA ARG A 160 28.07 24.68 -15.06
C ARG A 160 28.84 25.70 -14.24
N THR A 161 29.04 25.45 -12.95
CA THR A 161 29.83 26.33 -12.07
C THR A 161 31.30 26.44 -12.49
N LYS A 162 31.94 25.33 -12.91
CA LYS A 162 33.30 25.38 -13.47
C LYS A 162 33.36 26.17 -14.78
N LYS A 163 32.36 26.02 -15.65
CA LYS A 163 32.24 26.82 -16.88
C LYS A 163 31.98 28.29 -16.55
N ALA A 164 31.18 28.60 -15.52
CA ALA A 164 30.89 29.95 -15.05
C ALA A 164 32.18 30.71 -14.75
N ASN A 165 33.05 30.13 -13.91
CA ASN A 165 34.33 30.73 -13.54
C ASN A 165 35.24 30.88 -14.78
N LYS A 166 35.33 29.85 -15.62
CA LYS A 166 36.12 29.93 -16.88
C LYS A 166 35.62 31.05 -17.81
N MET A 167 34.31 31.23 -17.93
CA MET A 167 33.73 32.30 -18.74
C MET A 167 33.91 33.67 -18.11
N ALA A 168 33.72 33.80 -16.80
CA ALA A 168 33.94 35.04 -16.05
C ALA A 168 35.38 35.51 -16.19
N VAL A 169 36.37 34.63 -15.98
CA VAL A 169 37.80 34.93 -16.17
C VAL A 169 38.11 35.32 -17.61
N ARG A 170 37.50 34.66 -18.60
CA ARG A 170 37.69 35.02 -20.02
C ARG A 170 37.14 36.41 -20.34
N ARG A 171 35.96 36.75 -19.83
CA ARG A 171 35.33 38.06 -20.02
C ARG A 171 36.06 39.16 -19.26
N LEU A 172 36.48 38.91 -18.02
CA LEU A 172 37.33 39.84 -17.27
C LEU A 172 38.66 40.07 -17.98
N LYS A 173 39.28 39.05 -18.56
CA LYS A 173 40.48 39.24 -19.40
C LYS A 173 40.22 40.15 -20.60
N ASN A 174 39.02 40.11 -21.18
CA ASN A 174 38.62 41.05 -22.24
C ASN A 174 38.38 42.45 -21.69
N ALA A 175 37.69 42.59 -20.55
CA ALA A 175 37.52 43.86 -19.86
C ALA A 175 38.89 44.51 -19.56
N GLY A 176 39.86 43.75 -19.04
CA GLY A 176 41.22 44.24 -18.82
C GLY A 176 41.96 44.69 -20.09
N LYS A 177 41.58 44.19 -21.28
CA LYS A 177 42.10 44.73 -22.56
C LYS A 177 41.41 46.04 -22.93
N LEU A 178 40.08 46.09 -22.81
CA LEU A 178 39.27 47.27 -23.09
C LEU A 178 39.66 48.46 -22.20
N MET A 179 40.01 48.16 -20.96
CA MET A 179 40.58 49.12 -20.01
C MET A 179 41.90 49.71 -20.52
N LYS A 180 42.82 48.88 -21.04
CA LYS A 180 44.09 49.34 -21.64
C LYS A 180 43.90 50.12 -22.93
N GLU A 181 42.85 49.81 -23.68
CA GLU A 181 42.42 50.54 -24.88
C GLU A 181 41.64 51.83 -24.54
N ASN A 182 41.44 52.13 -23.25
CA ASN A 182 40.72 53.30 -22.74
C ASN A 182 39.25 53.40 -23.19
N LYS A 183 38.63 52.25 -23.49
CA LYS A 183 37.22 52.15 -23.88
C LYS A 183 36.34 51.95 -22.64
N LYS A 184 36.05 53.04 -21.95
CA LYS A 184 35.36 53.03 -20.64
C LYS A 184 33.99 52.37 -20.70
N GLU A 185 33.14 52.75 -21.65
CA GLU A 185 31.78 52.20 -21.76
C GLU A 185 31.79 50.69 -22.02
N GLU A 186 32.63 50.22 -22.95
CA GLU A 186 32.77 48.80 -23.27
C GLU A 186 33.34 48.00 -22.10
N PHE A 187 34.25 48.60 -21.32
CA PHE A 187 34.77 47.99 -20.10
C PHE A 187 33.66 47.74 -19.08
N TYR A 188 32.85 48.75 -18.76
CA TYR A 188 31.78 48.61 -17.77
C TYR A 188 30.70 47.61 -18.21
N ASP A 189 30.33 47.59 -19.50
CA ASP A 189 29.36 46.61 -20.02
C ASP A 189 29.90 45.17 -19.96
N GLU A 190 31.19 44.97 -20.28
CA GLU A 190 31.80 43.64 -20.24
C GLU A 190 31.97 43.13 -18.80
N VAL A 191 32.32 43.99 -17.84
CA VAL A 191 32.37 43.64 -16.41
C VAL A 191 30.98 43.26 -15.90
N LEU A 192 29.96 44.07 -16.20
CA LEU A 192 28.58 43.80 -15.79
C LEU A 192 28.06 42.48 -16.38
N ARG A 193 28.34 42.22 -17.66
CA ARG A 193 28.01 40.94 -18.31
C ARG A 193 28.78 39.76 -17.72
N ALA A 194 30.05 39.95 -17.35
CA ALA A 194 30.84 38.91 -16.69
C ALA A 194 30.22 38.54 -15.33
N LEU A 195 29.79 39.54 -14.56
CA LEU A 195 29.21 39.35 -13.23
C LEU A 195 27.84 38.68 -13.29
N TRP A 196 26.91 39.17 -14.12
CA TRP A 196 25.59 38.55 -14.29
C TRP A 196 25.67 37.14 -14.90
N GLY A 197 26.61 36.92 -15.83
CA GLY A 197 26.88 35.60 -16.39
C GLY A 197 27.40 34.62 -15.33
N TYR A 198 28.35 35.08 -14.51
CA TYR A 198 28.89 34.31 -13.41
C TYR A 198 27.82 33.94 -12.39
N LEU A 199 27.04 34.92 -11.90
CA LEU A 199 25.97 34.70 -10.92
C LEU A 199 24.87 33.78 -11.46
N SER A 200 24.46 33.96 -12.71
CA SER A 200 23.47 33.09 -13.37
C SER A 200 23.91 31.63 -13.42
N ASP A 201 25.12 31.38 -13.88
CA ASP A 201 25.63 30.01 -13.99
C ASP A 201 25.97 29.42 -12.61
N LYS A 202 26.38 30.25 -11.64
CA LYS A 202 26.75 29.83 -10.28
C LYS A 202 25.54 29.49 -9.43
N LEU A 203 24.52 30.35 -9.43
CA LEU A 203 23.26 30.14 -8.72
C LEU A 203 22.30 29.21 -9.49
N SER A 204 22.63 28.85 -10.74
CA SER A 204 21.75 28.09 -11.64
C SER A 204 20.39 28.77 -11.88
N ILE A 205 20.36 30.10 -11.84
CA ILE A 205 19.18 30.94 -12.08
C ILE A 205 19.31 31.56 -13.48
N PRO A 206 18.27 31.50 -14.34
CA PRO A 206 18.31 32.19 -15.63
C PRO A 206 18.55 33.70 -15.47
N GLN A 207 19.39 34.32 -16.32
CA GLN A 207 19.66 35.77 -16.25
C GLN A 207 18.40 36.64 -16.27
N ALA A 208 17.34 36.22 -16.95
CA ALA A 208 16.06 36.95 -16.98
C ALA A 208 15.38 37.06 -15.61
N ASN A 209 15.69 36.12 -14.70
CA ASN A 209 15.15 36.08 -13.34
C ASN A 209 16.11 36.67 -12.32
N LEU A 210 17.28 37.18 -12.73
CA LEU A 210 18.27 37.79 -11.86
C LEU A 210 18.11 39.31 -11.90
N THR A 211 17.85 39.91 -10.73
CA THR A 211 17.64 41.35 -10.54
C THR A 211 18.39 41.81 -9.30
N LYS A 212 18.67 43.11 -9.17
CA LYS A 212 19.34 43.66 -7.98
C LYS A 212 18.61 43.31 -6.69
N ASP A 213 17.28 43.32 -6.73
CA ASP A 213 16.44 43.10 -5.55
C ASP A 213 16.49 41.65 -5.07
N ASN A 214 16.69 40.69 -5.99
CA ASN A 214 16.73 39.28 -5.63
C ASN A 214 18.14 38.72 -5.47
N VAL A 215 19.16 39.31 -6.08
CA VAL A 215 20.51 38.74 -6.09
C VAL A 215 21.10 38.67 -4.68
N GLU A 216 20.82 39.66 -3.83
CA GLU A 216 21.21 39.66 -2.41
C GLU A 216 20.58 38.48 -1.65
N THR A 217 19.28 38.26 -1.86
CA THR A 217 18.54 37.16 -1.23
C THR A 217 19.03 35.79 -1.73
N GLU A 218 19.28 35.66 -3.04
CA GLU A 218 19.75 34.41 -3.63
C GLU A 218 21.20 34.10 -3.22
N LEU A 219 22.06 35.12 -3.09
CA LEU A 219 23.41 34.97 -2.55
C LEU A 219 23.41 34.56 -1.08
N ALA A 220 22.53 35.15 -0.26
CA ALA A 220 22.37 34.78 1.15
C ALA A 220 21.86 33.34 1.30
N LYS A 221 20.86 32.92 0.51
CA LYS A 221 20.39 31.52 0.45
C LYS A 221 21.49 30.55 0.04
N TYR A 222 22.41 31.00 -0.81
CA TYR A 222 23.55 30.21 -1.25
C TYR A 222 24.66 30.09 -0.19
N GLY A 223 24.53 30.78 0.95
CA GLY A 223 25.45 30.68 2.09
C GLY A 223 26.69 31.59 1.99
N VAL A 224 26.57 32.68 1.25
CA VAL A 224 27.64 33.68 1.09
C VAL A 224 27.65 34.64 2.27
N ASP A 225 28.83 35.06 2.72
CA ASP A 225 29.00 36.01 3.82
C ASP A 225 28.48 37.42 3.45
N ASP A 226 27.82 38.09 4.40
CA ASP A 226 27.19 39.40 4.18
C ASP A 226 28.17 40.46 3.68
N ALA A 227 29.45 40.40 4.09
CA ALA A 227 30.48 41.31 3.61
C ALA A 227 30.75 41.13 2.11
N LEU A 228 30.78 39.88 1.63
CA LEU A 228 31.00 39.57 0.22
C LEU A 228 29.77 39.93 -0.62
N ILE A 229 28.56 39.73 -0.08
CA ILE A 229 27.31 40.14 -0.74
C ILE A 229 27.31 41.66 -0.99
N LYS A 230 27.65 42.47 0.02
CA LYS A 230 27.79 43.92 -0.14
C LYS A 230 28.84 44.30 -1.17
N GLU A 231 29.99 43.62 -1.18
CA GLU A 231 31.04 43.83 -2.19
C GLU A 231 30.53 43.60 -3.62
N PHE A 232 29.77 42.53 -3.86
CA PHE A 232 29.14 42.27 -5.16
C PHE A 232 28.09 43.34 -5.53
N MET A 233 27.29 43.79 -4.57
CA MET A 233 26.27 44.81 -4.80
C MET A 233 26.89 46.17 -5.12
N ASP A 234 27.98 46.55 -4.45
CA ASP A 234 28.72 47.78 -4.73
C ASP A 234 29.35 47.77 -6.12
N ILE A 235 29.91 46.63 -6.55
CA ILE A 235 30.44 46.45 -7.91
C ILE A 235 29.33 46.59 -8.95
N LEU A 236 28.16 45.95 -8.74
CA LEU A 236 26.99 46.07 -9.62
C LEU A 236 26.49 47.52 -9.69
N ASN A 237 26.35 48.19 -8.54
CA ASN A 237 25.95 49.58 -8.44
C ASN A 237 26.88 50.50 -9.23
N THR A 238 28.19 50.31 -9.06
CA THR A 238 29.21 51.13 -9.74
C THR A 238 29.20 50.91 -11.25
N CYS A 239 29.09 49.65 -11.71
CA CYS A 239 29.04 49.33 -13.14
C CYS A 239 27.77 49.86 -13.81
N GLU A 240 26.61 49.71 -13.16
CA GLU A 240 25.35 50.25 -13.68
C GLU A 240 25.37 51.77 -13.72
N PHE A 241 25.84 52.42 -12.64
CA PHE A 241 25.98 53.88 -12.61
C PHE A 241 26.88 54.38 -13.74
N ALA A 242 28.03 53.75 -13.95
CA ALA A 242 28.93 54.11 -15.03
C ALA A 242 28.33 53.87 -16.43
N ARG A 243 27.46 52.88 -16.59
CA ARG A 243 26.75 52.60 -17.86
C ARG A 243 25.66 53.64 -18.16
N TYR A 244 24.92 54.08 -17.15
CA TYR A 244 23.80 55.01 -17.33
C TYR A 244 24.21 56.49 -17.22
N ALA A 245 25.30 56.79 -16.52
CA ALA A 245 25.86 58.14 -16.35
C ALA A 245 27.37 58.18 -16.66
N PRO A 246 27.79 57.88 -17.91
CA PRO A 246 29.21 57.79 -18.27
C PRO A 246 29.99 59.10 -18.07
N ALA A 247 29.32 60.26 -18.11
CA ALA A 247 29.94 61.56 -17.89
C ALA A 247 30.40 61.81 -16.43
N GLN A 248 29.88 61.06 -15.47
CA GLN A 248 30.23 61.15 -14.04
C GLN A 248 31.00 59.91 -13.55
N ALA A 249 31.26 58.95 -14.44
CA ALA A 249 31.98 57.74 -14.10
C ALA A 249 33.45 58.07 -13.74
N SER A 250 33.85 57.69 -12.53
CA SER A 250 35.22 57.84 -12.05
C SER A 250 36.21 57.04 -12.91
N ASP A 251 37.45 57.52 -13.03
CA ASP A 251 38.56 56.82 -13.70
C ASP A 251 39.08 55.59 -12.94
N ALA A 252 38.39 55.14 -11.90
CA ALA A 252 38.76 54.00 -11.07
C ALA A 252 38.45 52.62 -11.71
N MET A 253 38.66 52.48 -13.03
CA MET A 253 38.45 51.21 -13.76
C MET A 253 39.38 50.10 -13.22
N ASP A 254 40.64 50.43 -12.92
CA ASP A 254 41.61 49.48 -12.36
C ASP A 254 41.13 48.90 -11.02
N LYS A 255 40.66 49.78 -10.13
CA LYS A 255 40.17 49.37 -8.80
C LYS A 255 38.93 48.48 -8.93
N LEU A 256 37.98 48.85 -9.79
CA LEU A 256 36.79 48.06 -10.02
C LEU A 256 37.12 46.68 -10.62
N TYR A 257 38.09 46.63 -11.53
CA TYR A 257 38.57 45.38 -12.12
C TYR A 257 39.16 44.46 -11.05
N GLU A 258 40.07 44.97 -10.22
CA GLU A 258 40.67 44.20 -9.12
C GLU A 258 39.63 43.73 -8.11
N GLN A 259 38.71 44.59 -7.69
CA GLN A 259 37.61 44.25 -6.79
C GLN A 259 36.72 43.15 -7.37
N THR A 260 36.44 43.20 -8.67
CA THR A 260 35.62 42.17 -9.34
C THR A 260 36.34 40.82 -9.39
N VAL A 261 37.64 40.82 -9.69
CA VAL A 261 38.45 39.60 -9.70
C VAL A 261 38.55 39.00 -8.30
N ASP A 262 38.77 39.83 -7.27
CA ASP A 262 38.88 39.40 -5.88
C ASP A 262 37.54 38.87 -5.34
N ALA A 263 36.43 39.55 -5.61
CA ALA A 263 35.09 39.10 -5.20
C ALA A 263 34.72 37.72 -5.79
N ILE A 264 35.00 37.52 -7.10
CA ILE A 264 34.82 36.20 -7.74
C ILE A 264 35.78 35.17 -7.12
N GLY A 265 37.03 35.55 -6.85
CA GLY A 265 38.01 34.68 -6.19
C GLY A 265 37.58 34.23 -4.79
N LYS A 266 37.09 35.15 -3.96
CA LYS A 266 36.53 34.88 -2.62
C LYS A 266 35.30 33.99 -2.69
N MET A 267 34.41 34.22 -3.65
CA MET A 267 33.23 33.37 -3.88
C MET A 267 33.62 31.94 -4.25
N GLU A 268 34.69 31.74 -5.02
CA GLU A 268 35.18 30.39 -5.33
C GLU A 268 35.79 29.68 -4.12
N ASN A 269 36.44 30.43 -3.20
CA ASN A 269 37.10 29.87 -2.03
C ASN A 269 36.14 29.52 -0.89
N THR A 270 35.06 30.28 -0.72
CA THR A 270 34.01 29.99 0.28
C THR A 270 33.28 28.67 0.01
N ILE A 271 33.21 28.25 -1.25
CA ILE A 271 32.45 27.07 -1.70
C ILE A 271 33.31 25.79 -1.80
N LYS A 272 34.65 25.91 -1.73
CA LYS A 272 35.56 24.75 -1.75
C LYS A 272 35.66 24.00 -0.41
N LYS A 273 34.98 24.46 0.63
CA LYS A 273 34.80 23.75 1.91
C LYS A 273 33.48 23.00 1.91
#